data_AF-A0A4Z2IG17-F1
#
_entry.id   AF-A0A4Z2IG17-F1
#
_cell.length_a   1.000
_cell.length_b   1.000
_cell.length_c   1.000
_cell.angle_alpha   90.00
_cell.angle_beta   90.00
_cell.angle_gamma   90.00
#
_symmetry.space_group_name_H-M   'P 1'
#
loop_
_entity.id
_entity.type
_entity.pdbx_description
1 polymer ?
#
loop_
_entity_poly.entity_id
_entity_poly.type
_entity_poly.pdbx_seq_one_letter_code
_entity_poly.pdbx_strand_id
1 'polypeptide(L)'
;MVWQENCFSIVMITKLVEVGRVKCCKYWPDDSEMYGDIQITLLKTETLAEYTVRTFALERRGYSTKHEVRQFHFTSWPEHGVPYHATGLLAFIRRVKASTPPDAGPVVVHCR
;
A
#
# COMPACT_ATOMS: atom_id res chain seq x y z
N MET A 1 7.72 -10.79 -5.30
CA MET A 1 8.39 -9.47 -5.33
C MET A 1 8.49 -8.86 -3.93
N VAL A 2 7.39 -8.37 -3.32
CA VAL A 2 7.42 -7.66 -2.01
C VAL A 2 8.21 -8.42 -0.93
N TRP A 3 7.97 -9.73 -0.81
CA TRP A 3 8.72 -10.59 0.12
C TRP A 3 10.21 -10.69 -0.23
N GLN A 4 10.53 -11.01 -1.49
CA GLN A 4 11.90 -11.26 -1.96
C GLN A 4 12.78 -10.02 -1.78
N GLU A 5 12.24 -8.85 -2.10
CA GLU A 5 12.97 -7.58 -2.05
C GLU A 5 12.95 -6.94 -0.65
N ASN A 6 12.41 -7.61 0.37
CA ASN A 6 12.27 -7.09 1.72
C ASN A 6 11.57 -5.72 1.78
N CYS A 7 10.57 -5.50 0.92
CA CYS A 7 9.87 -4.22 0.80
C CYS A 7 8.98 -3.98 2.02
N PHE A 8 9.18 -2.88 2.74
CA PHE A 8 8.30 -2.50 3.86
C PHE A 8 7.10 -1.66 3.41
N SER A 9 7.27 -0.84 2.37
CA SER A 9 6.28 0.16 1.97
C SER A 9 5.78 -0.08 0.54
N ILE A 10 4.45 -0.08 0.39
CA ILE A 10 3.77 -0.04 -0.91
C ILE A 10 3.04 1.30 -1.01
N VAL A 11 3.26 2.06 -2.07
CA VAL A 11 2.56 3.31 -2.37
C VAL A 11 1.64 3.08 -3.57
N MET A 12 0.34 3.24 -3.35
CA MET A 12 -0.71 3.12 -4.36
C MET A 12 -1.35 4.51 -4.58
N ILE A 13 -1.28 5.04 -5.80
CA ILE A 13 -1.73 6.41 -6.13
C ILE A 13 -2.91 6.40 -7.12
N THR A 14 -3.82 5.42 -7.00
CA THR A 14 -5.03 5.33 -7.84
C THR A 14 -6.15 4.66 -7.05
N LYS A 15 -7.42 4.97 -7.37
CA LYS A 15 -8.56 4.23 -6.80
C LYS A 15 -8.68 2.86 -7.47
N LEU A 16 -9.45 1.95 -6.87
CA LEU A 16 -9.79 0.67 -7.53
C LEU A 16 -10.67 0.89 -8.77
N VAL A 17 -11.58 1.86 -8.69
CA VAL A 17 -12.52 2.23 -9.75
C VAL A 17 -12.57 3.75 -9.86
N GLU A 18 -12.52 4.27 -11.08
CA GLU A 18 -12.72 5.69 -11.42
C GLU A 18 -13.74 5.75 -12.57
N VAL A 19 -14.84 6.48 -12.38
CA VAL A 19 -15.96 6.63 -13.35
C VAL A 19 -16.39 5.30 -13.98
N GLY A 20 -16.60 4.31 -13.12
CA GLY A 20 -17.06 2.98 -13.52
C GLY A 20 -16.01 2.13 -14.25
N ARG A 21 -14.78 2.65 -14.47
CA ARG A 21 -13.67 1.89 -15.04
C ARG A 21 -12.80 1.33 -13.93
N VAL A 22 -12.59 0.02 -13.94
CA VAL A 22 -11.63 -0.64 -13.06
C VAL A 22 -10.24 -0.11 -13.37
N LYS A 23 -9.58 0.50 -12.39
CA LYS A 23 -8.22 1.03 -12.49
C LYS A 23 -7.18 0.13 -11.83
N CYS A 24 -7.53 -0.55 -10.74
CA CYS A 24 -6.66 -1.53 -10.12
C CYS A 24 -7.51 -2.67 -9.58
N CYS A 25 -7.05 -3.91 -9.74
CA CYS A 25 -7.66 -5.03 -9.04
C CYS A 25 -7.23 -4.97 -7.57
N LYS A 26 -8.15 -5.27 -6.66
CA LYS A 26 -7.81 -5.43 -5.26
C LYS A 26 -6.89 -6.64 -5.10
N TYR A 27 -5.66 -6.40 -4.64
CA TYR A 27 -4.61 -7.43 -4.49
C TYR A 27 -4.29 -7.72 -3.01
N TRP A 28 -5.13 -7.24 -2.10
CA TRP A 28 -4.95 -7.39 -0.66
C TRP A 28 -6.25 -7.92 -0.02
N PRO A 29 -6.15 -8.68 1.08
CA PRO A 29 -7.33 -9.23 1.76
C PRO A 29 -8.02 -8.22 2.68
N ASP A 30 -9.27 -8.51 3.03
CA ASP A 30 -9.99 -7.80 4.11
C ASP A 30 -9.70 -8.37 5.51
N ASP A 31 -9.24 -9.62 5.60
CA ASP A 31 -8.84 -10.27 6.84
C ASP A 31 -7.55 -11.08 6.63
N SER A 32 -7.63 -12.29 6.08
CA SER A 32 -6.46 -13.10 5.72
C SER A 32 -6.71 -13.87 4.43
N GLU A 33 -5.69 -13.97 3.57
CA GLU A 33 -5.76 -14.74 2.33
C GLU A 33 -4.39 -15.29 1.93
N MET A 34 -4.39 -16.46 1.30
CA MET A 34 -3.20 -17.12 0.77
C MET A 34 -2.99 -16.75 -0.70
N TYR A 35 -1.81 -16.20 -1.01
CA TYR A 35 -1.37 -15.89 -2.38
C TYR A 35 -0.17 -16.76 -2.72
N GLY A 36 -0.43 -17.93 -3.32
CA GLY A 36 0.60 -18.95 -3.53
C GLY A 36 1.12 -19.51 -2.20
N ASP A 37 2.41 -19.30 -1.90
CA ASP A 37 3.08 -19.75 -0.69
C ASP A 37 3.17 -18.67 0.42
N ILE A 38 2.58 -17.48 0.19
CA ILE A 38 2.59 -16.36 1.13
C ILE A 38 1.17 -16.13 1.67
N GLN A 39 1.02 -16.21 2.99
CA GLN A 39 -0.17 -15.74 3.70
C GLN A 39 -0.05 -14.24 3.93
N ILE A 40 -1.10 -13.49 3.60
CA ILE A 40 -1.21 -12.06 3.90
C ILE A 40 -2.37 -11.88 4.87
N THR A 41 -2.12 -11.19 5.99
CA THR A 41 -3.13 -10.88 6.99
C THR A 41 -3.19 -9.38 7.23
N LEU A 42 -4.37 -8.78 7.10
CA LEU A 42 -4.62 -7.39 7.44
C LEU A 42 -4.62 -7.23 8.96
N LEU A 43 -3.67 -6.47 9.48
CA LEU A 43 -3.55 -6.19 10.91
C LEU A 43 -4.26 -4.90 11.31
N LYS A 44 -4.21 -3.89 10.45
CA LYS A 44 -4.72 -2.55 10.75
C LYS A 44 -5.11 -1.79 9.50
N THR A 45 -6.20 -1.02 9.60
CA THR A 45 -6.57 0.00 8.61
C THR A 45 -6.74 1.35 9.29
N GLU A 46 -6.03 2.37 8.80
CA GLU A 46 -6.17 3.78 9.19
C GLU A 46 -6.73 4.55 7.99
N THR A 47 -7.99 4.97 8.07
CA THR A 47 -8.63 5.78 7.02
C THR A 47 -8.52 7.27 7.37
N LEU A 48 -7.86 8.04 6.51
CA LEU A 48 -7.77 9.49 6.61
C LEU A 48 -8.49 10.15 5.43
N ALA A 49 -8.58 11.48 5.46
CA ALA A 49 -9.32 12.25 4.47
C ALA A 49 -8.84 12.03 3.02
N GLU A 50 -7.53 11.90 2.81
CA GLU A 50 -6.95 11.82 1.46
C GLU A 50 -6.24 10.50 1.14
N TYR A 51 -6.08 9.64 2.14
CA TYR A 51 -5.41 8.37 1.97
C TYR A 51 -5.81 7.36 3.04
N THR A 52 -5.59 6.09 2.74
CA THR A 52 -5.73 4.99 3.69
C THR A 52 -4.38 4.34 3.91
N VAL A 53 -4.06 3.96 5.14
CA VAL A 53 -2.88 3.14 5.46
C VAL A 53 -3.36 1.77 5.91
N ARG A 54 -2.87 0.71 5.27
CA ARG A 54 -3.13 -0.68 5.67
C ARG A 54 -1.83 -1.34 6.09
N THR A 55 -1.83 -1.99 7.25
CA THR A 55 -0.70 -2.77 7.75
C THR A 55 -1.00 -4.24 7.58
N PHE A 56 -0.07 -4.97 6.97
CA PHE A 56 -0.18 -6.39 6.71
C PHE A 56 0.95 -7.15 7.38
N ALA A 57 0.65 -8.34 7.90
CA ALA A 57 1.65 -9.37 8.17
C ALA A 57 1.73 -10.31 6.97
N LEU A 58 2.94 -10.55 6.49
CA LEU A 58 3.25 -11.57 5.51
C LEU A 58 3.95 -12.73 6.21
N GLU A 59 3.53 -13.94 5.91
CA GLU A 59 4.14 -15.19 6.38
C GLU A 59 4.32 -16.12 5.19
N ARG A 60 5.54 -16.62 4.96
CA ARG A 60 5.83 -17.52 3.84
C ARG A 60 6.03 -18.94 4.34
N ARG A 61 5.37 -19.92 3.69
CA ARG A 61 5.51 -21.33 4.06
C ARG A 61 6.98 -21.76 4.00
N GLY A 62 7.43 -22.43 5.07
CA GLY A 62 8.83 -22.88 5.21
C GLY A 62 9.78 -21.83 5.79
N TYR A 63 9.32 -20.60 6.04
CA TYR A 63 10.08 -19.55 6.71
C TYR A 63 9.46 -19.25 8.08
N SER A 64 10.29 -19.05 9.11
CA SER A 64 9.84 -18.67 10.46
C SER A 64 9.69 -17.16 10.64
N THR A 65 10.26 -16.37 9.73
CA THR A 65 10.23 -14.92 9.78
C THR A 65 8.87 -14.39 9.35
N LYS A 66 8.36 -13.40 10.07
CA LYS A 66 7.22 -12.59 9.63
C LYS A 66 7.73 -11.30 9.02
N HIS A 67 7.05 -10.81 7.99
CA HIS A 67 7.40 -9.57 7.32
C HIS A 67 6.24 -8.58 7.39
N GLU A 68 6.44 -7.43 8.02
CA GLU A 68 5.42 -6.37 8.07
C GLU A 68 5.49 -5.53 6.79
N VAL A 69 4.34 -5.29 6.17
CA VAL A 69 4.21 -4.41 5.00
C VAL A 69 3.12 -3.38 5.22
N ARG A 70 3.39 -2.11 4.90
CA ARG A 70 2.41 -1.03 4.93
C ARG A 70 2.08 -0.57 3.52
N GLN A 71 0.80 -0.64 3.17
CA GLN A 71 0.26 -0.01 1.97
C GLN A 71 -0.26 1.39 2.30
N PHE A 72 0.30 2.40 1.65
CA PHE A 72 -0.14 3.78 1.65
C PHE A 72 -0.93 4.02 0.37
N HIS A 73 -2.25 4.17 0.51
CA HIS A 73 -3.18 4.29 -0.60
C HIS A 73 -3.71 5.71 -0.69
N PHE A 74 -3.15 6.53 -1.58
CA PHE A 74 -3.63 7.88 -1.84
C PHE A 74 -4.91 7.83 -2.69
N THR A 75 -6.00 8.36 -2.14
CA THR A 75 -7.35 8.26 -2.71
C THR A 75 -7.90 9.58 -3.23
N SER A 76 -7.20 10.69 -3.01
CA SER A 76 -7.64 12.03 -3.44
C SER A 76 -7.06 12.51 -4.77
N TRP A 77 -6.33 11.65 -5.50
CA TRP A 77 -5.88 12.03 -6.84
C TRP A 77 -7.09 12.22 -7.77
N PRO A 78 -7.22 13.37 -8.46
CA PRO A 78 -8.33 13.61 -9.37
C PRO A 78 -8.17 12.80 -10.65
N GLU A 79 -9.27 12.31 -11.19
CA GLU A 79 -9.26 11.53 -12.43
C GLU A 79 -8.75 12.33 -13.64
N HIS A 80 -9.07 13.62 -13.68
CA HIS A 80 -8.60 14.54 -14.71
C HIS A 80 -7.61 15.54 -14.11
N GLY A 81 -6.40 15.56 -14.68
CA GLY A 81 -5.37 16.51 -14.31
C GLY A 81 -4.62 16.12 -13.04
N VAL A 82 -4.33 17.12 -12.21
CA VAL A 82 -3.52 17.01 -11.00
C VAL A 82 -4.25 17.64 -9.82
N PRO A 83 -3.92 17.26 -8.57
CA PRO A 83 -4.51 17.90 -7.40
C PRO A 83 -4.38 19.42 -7.46
N TYR A 84 -5.48 20.13 -7.18
CA TYR A 84 -5.51 21.59 -7.18
C TYR A 84 -4.52 22.20 -6.16
N HIS A 85 -4.31 21.50 -5.04
CA HIS A 85 -3.30 21.83 -4.04
C HIS A 85 -2.40 20.63 -3.75
N ALA A 86 -1.11 20.88 -3.61
CA ALA A 86 -0.12 19.83 -3.30
C ALA A 86 -0.11 19.43 -1.82
N THR A 87 -0.79 20.16 -0.94
CA THR A 87 -0.71 20.01 0.53
C THR A 87 -0.92 18.57 0.98
N GLY A 88 -1.98 17.92 0.51
CA GLY A 88 -2.30 16.57 0.92
C GLY A 88 -1.36 15.51 0.35
N LEU A 89 -0.92 15.67 -0.91
CA LEU A 89 0.13 14.82 -1.49
C LEU A 89 1.47 14.96 -0.73
N LEU A 90 1.86 16.19 -0.35
CA LEU A 90 3.07 16.43 0.42
C LEU A 90 2.98 15.84 1.83
N ALA A 91 1.83 15.96 2.50
CA ALA A 91 1.57 15.33 3.79
C ALA A 91 1.65 13.80 3.68
N PHE A 92 1.07 13.23 2.61
CA PHE A 92 1.15 11.80 2.30
C PHE A 92 2.60 11.34 2.09
N ILE A 93 3.40 12.05 1.29
CA ILE A 93 4.82 11.73 1.08
C ILE A 93 5.59 11.78 2.40
N ARG A 94 5.36 12.80 3.24
CA ARG A 94 5.98 12.89 4.58
C ARG A 94 5.60 11.69 5.45
N ARG A 95 4.33 11.25 5.42
CA ARG A 95 3.86 10.07 6.15
C ARG A 95 4.54 8.79 5.67
N VAL A 96 4.69 8.59 4.36
CA VAL A 96 5.39 7.43 3.78
C VAL A 96 6.85 7.42 4.24
N LYS A 97 7.56 8.54 4.09
CA LYS A 97 8.98 8.66 4.49
C LYS A 97 9.18 8.38 5.99
N ALA A 98 8.37 9.00 6.85
CA ALA A 98 8.47 8.83 8.30
C ALA A 98 8.14 7.40 8.77
N SER A 99 7.39 6.63 7.96
CA SER A 99 6.98 5.28 8.31
C SER A 99 7.86 4.20 7.68
N THR A 100 8.74 4.53 6.74
CA THR A 100 9.58 3.56 6.03
C THR A 100 10.93 3.46 6.74
N PRO A 101 11.30 2.29 7.31
CA PRO A 101 12.60 2.10 7.94
C PRO A 101 13.75 2.34 6.96
N PRO A 102 14.86 2.95 7.38
CA PRO A 102 16.01 3.24 6.51
C PRO A 102 16.74 1.97 6.04
N ASP A 103 16.57 0.86 6.75
CA ASP A 103 17.13 -0.48 6.48
C ASP A 103 16.16 -1.38 5.70
N ALA A 104 14.96 -0.90 5.37
CA ALA A 104 14.01 -1.64 4.55
C ALA A 104 14.47 -1.73 3.08
N GLY A 105 13.94 -2.72 2.37
CA GLY A 105 14.05 -2.80 0.92
C GLY A 105 13.34 -1.63 0.19
N PRO A 106 13.36 -1.63 -1.16
CA PRO A 106 12.82 -0.53 -1.94
C PRO A 106 11.33 -0.29 -1.68
N VAL A 107 10.91 0.97 -1.79
CA VAL A 107 9.50 1.35 -1.78
C VAL A 107 8.86 0.93 -3.11
N VAL A 108 7.85 0.07 -3.05
CA VAL A 108 7.08 -0.33 -4.23
C VAL A 108 6.07 0.77 -4.53
N VAL A 109 6.14 1.40 -5.69
CA VAL A 109 5.19 2.44 -6.10
C VAL A 109 4.43 1.94 -7.32
N HIS A 110 3.11 2.09 -7.31
CA HIS A 110 2.29 1.80 -8.49
C HIS A 110 1.08 2.73 -8.64
N CYS A 111 0.63 2.83 -9.87
CA CYS A 111 -0.59 3.48 -10.33
C CYS A 111 -1.14 2.68 -11.54
N ARG A 112 -2.10 3.24 -12.29
CA ARG A 112 -2.60 2.68 -13.54
C ARG A 112 -2.81 3.76 -14.59
#